data_AF-A0A0C9QXP7-F1
#
_entry.id   AF-A0A0C9QXP7-F1
#
_cell.length_a   1.000
_cell.length_b   1.000
_cell.length_c   1.000
_cell.angle_alpha   90.00
_cell.angle_beta   90.00
_cell.angle_gamma   90.00
#
_symmetry.space_group_name_H-M   'P 1'
#
loop_
_entity.id
_entity.type
_entity.pdbx_description
1 polymer ?
#
loop_
_entity_poly.entity_id
_entity_poly.type
_entity_poly.pdbx_seq_one_letter_code
_entity_poly.pdbx_strand_id
1 'polypeptide(L)'
;MSKNKVKKKGKPERLELSYEDDFSCENLREEEVSAPLVFSEELTPEIHRVISQDLAGTEDKSEFRADVYSRDEEVKILQDKLNQVNSKYHKCQNTCLSLRHELNKTQKLLRSEVGDNVTISSLLNHPGGWKGRAEQIQQLQQKLSELHQRLGEKSEKSARNSAISLERRNSYRTKSIERDRKTQMENLSRELRQMEIALESNKKKLEAARARIKVLENETSDSKRNVIILNDRKIHDDQLIEALNGQLRAVEDRFRERDSDSKCKIDKISHECSIMKNEVQSSRLQIEQLRKKISERETEIHALRLDRVSQVNLNPRESNVFGCSSEAAINPQDSNEYVVLGLAAEAERERLVEVVAVLNRRLDKERADGDHLSELLRREKTKIIKLEHKLQKIEAEMVARPRVNSGYRSRSSKSLTSSKSEWSDDQFRNKLELLEEENLAVKARLATLQQEKTEDLSRYKQLLENTRRIFHDSLRGKISTAHSTLTI
;
A
#
# COMPACT_ATOMS: atom_id res chain seq x y z
N MET A 1 -15.15 -14.89 -26.42
CA MET A 1 -15.51 -15.44 -27.75
C MET A 1 -14.26 -16.12 -28.32
N SER A 2 -13.91 -17.35 -27.96
CA SER A 2 -14.40 -18.65 -28.48
C SER A 2 -14.34 -18.84 -30.00
N LYS A 3 -13.35 -19.67 -30.40
CA LYS A 3 -13.38 -20.80 -31.35
C LYS A 3 -13.11 -20.58 -32.86
N ASN A 4 -12.01 -21.25 -33.28
CA ASN A 4 -11.88 -22.23 -34.38
C ASN A 4 -12.26 -21.83 -35.82
N LYS A 5 -11.36 -22.05 -36.80
CA LYS A 5 -11.23 -23.34 -37.53
C LYS A 5 -10.15 -23.33 -38.63
N VAL A 6 -9.41 -24.44 -38.63
CA VAL A 6 -8.53 -25.06 -39.62
C VAL A 6 -9.18 -25.19 -41.01
N LYS A 7 -8.39 -25.10 -42.11
CA LYS A 7 -8.24 -26.20 -43.11
C LYS A 7 -7.19 -25.93 -44.20
N LYS A 8 -6.19 -26.82 -44.20
CA LYS A 8 -5.25 -27.15 -45.28
C LYS A 8 -6.01 -27.60 -46.54
N LYS A 9 -5.51 -27.21 -47.71
CA LYS A 9 -5.75 -27.91 -48.99
C LYS A 9 -4.50 -28.73 -49.32
N GLY A 10 -4.72 -30.01 -49.61
CA GLY A 10 -3.77 -30.87 -50.30
C GLY A 10 -4.52 -31.64 -51.39
N LYS A 11 -3.79 -32.04 -52.44
CA LYS A 11 -4.01 -33.17 -53.37
C LYS A 11 -3.04 -33.02 -54.57
N PRO A 12 -2.74 -34.08 -55.35
CA PRO A 12 -2.01 -35.30 -54.98
C PRO A 12 -1.01 -35.68 -56.11
N GLU A 13 -0.70 -36.98 -56.27
CA GLU A 13 0.00 -37.66 -57.41
C GLU A 13 1.53 -37.67 -57.37
N ARG A 14 2.25 -38.77 -57.67
CA ARG A 14 1.90 -40.17 -58.03
C ARG A 14 3.19 -40.99 -57.82
N LEU A 15 3.04 -42.23 -57.35
CA LEU A 15 4.08 -43.25 -57.33
C LEU A 15 4.62 -43.50 -58.75
N GLU A 16 5.92 -43.77 -58.89
CA GLU A 16 6.37 -45.05 -59.45
C GLU A 16 7.88 -45.27 -59.22
N LEU A 17 8.15 -46.51 -58.83
CA LEU A 17 9.44 -47.12 -58.58
C LEU A 17 9.88 -47.84 -59.86
N SER A 18 11.18 -48.15 -59.88
CA SER A 18 11.79 -49.35 -60.44
C SER A 18 12.19 -49.41 -61.92
N TYR A 19 13.50 -49.60 -62.05
CA TYR A 19 14.20 -50.70 -62.71
C TYR A 19 14.59 -50.60 -64.18
N GLU A 20 15.78 -51.15 -64.38
CA GLU A 20 16.69 -51.15 -65.51
C GLU A 20 16.33 -52.16 -66.60
N ASP A 21 16.99 -51.94 -67.74
CA ASP A 21 17.57 -52.88 -68.71
C ASP A 21 16.70 -54.01 -69.30
N ASP A 22 16.63 -54.03 -70.65
CA ASP A 22 17.23 -55.11 -71.44
C ASP A 22 17.03 -54.87 -72.96
N PHE A 23 18.14 -54.59 -73.65
CA PHE A 23 18.26 -54.74 -75.11
C PHE A 23 18.91 -56.11 -75.37
N SER A 24 18.07 -57.12 -75.64
CA SER A 24 18.52 -58.38 -76.22
C SER A 24 18.58 -58.25 -77.74
N CYS A 25 19.75 -58.50 -78.32
CA CYS A 25 19.88 -58.87 -79.73
C CYS A 25 20.83 -60.07 -79.80
N GLU A 26 20.27 -61.24 -79.52
CA GLU A 26 20.85 -62.52 -79.89
C GLU A 26 20.87 -62.63 -81.43
N ASN A 27 22.04 -62.88 -82.00
CA ASN A 27 22.12 -63.51 -83.31
C ASN A 27 23.28 -64.50 -83.34
N LEU A 28 22.86 -65.75 -83.53
CA LEU A 28 23.49 -66.78 -84.36
C LEU A 28 24.77 -67.43 -83.81
N ARG A 29 24.53 -68.53 -83.09
CA ARG A 29 25.41 -69.69 -83.07
C ARG A 29 25.55 -70.24 -84.49
N GLU A 30 26.77 -70.28 -85.00
CA GLU A 30 27.21 -71.35 -85.88
C GLU A 30 28.18 -72.21 -85.06
N GLU A 31 27.61 -73.20 -84.38
CA GLU A 31 28.32 -74.43 -84.04
C GLU A 31 28.29 -75.34 -85.28
N GLU A 32 29.46 -75.79 -85.73
CA GLU A 32 29.78 -77.15 -86.19
C GLU A 32 31.29 -77.15 -86.49
N VAL A 33 32.16 -77.48 -85.51
CA VAL A 33 32.62 -78.84 -85.18
C VAL A 33 33.08 -79.55 -86.47
N SER A 34 34.35 -79.60 -86.88
CA SER A 34 35.59 -79.91 -86.15
C SER A 34 35.48 -81.12 -85.21
N ALA A 35 35.07 -82.26 -85.77
CA ALA A 35 35.32 -83.57 -85.17
C ALA A 35 36.70 -84.11 -85.64
N PRO A 36 37.56 -84.61 -84.73
CA PRO A 36 38.82 -85.24 -85.09
C PRO A 36 38.60 -86.72 -85.40
N LEU A 37 38.91 -87.17 -86.62
CA LEU A 37 38.95 -88.59 -86.96
C LEU A 37 40.36 -89.13 -86.72
N VAL A 38 40.49 -89.98 -85.69
CA VAL A 38 41.66 -90.82 -85.44
C VAL A 38 41.31 -92.25 -85.86
N PHE A 39 42.03 -92.72 -86.89
CA PHE A 39 42.39 -94.10 -87.26
C PHE A 39 41.38 -95.26 -87.17
N SER A 40 41.24 -95.97 -88.29
CA SER A 40 40.93 -97.41 -88.31
C SER A 40 41.87 -98.07 -89.31
N GLU A 41 42.92 -98.66 -88.76
CA GLU A 41 43.84 -99.59 -89.39
C GLU A 41 43.13 -100.95 -89.41
N GLU A 42 42.44 -101.30 -90.49
CA GLU A 42 41.88 -102.64 -90.68
C GLU A 42 41.83 -103.01 -92.16
N LEU A 43 42.32 -104.22 -92.43
CA LEU A 43 42.35 -104.99 -93.70
C LEU A 43 43.53 -104.73 -94.67
N THR A 44 44.66 -105.36 -94.37
CA THR A 44 45.35 -106.22 -95.33
C THR A 44 45.17 -107.68 -94.92
N PRO A 45 44.47 -108.52 -95.70
CA PRO A 45 45.02 -109.85 -95.95
C PRO A 45 44.82 -110.46 -97.36
N GLU A 46 44.13 -109.82 -98.32
CA GLU A 46 43.72 -110.54 -99.55
C GLU A 46 44.67 -110.43 -100.76
N ILE A 47 45.69 -109.56 -100.74
CA ILE A 47 46.59 -109.39 -101.91
C ILE A 47 47.92 -110.15 -101.76
N HIS A 48 48.27 -110.62 -100.55
CA HIS A 48 49.37 -111.59 -100.37
C HIS A 48 48.98 -113.05 -100.72
N ARG A 49 47.73 -113.32 -101.15
CA ARG A 49 47.20 -114.69 -101.31
C ARG A 49 47.06 -115.21 -102.75
N VAL A 50 47.38 -114.44 -103.80
CA VAL A 50 47.10 -114.86 -105.21
C VAL A 50 48.31 -114.87 -106.15
N ILE A 51 49.50 -114.38 -105.79
CA ILE A 51 50.70 -114.43 -106.67
C ILE A 51 51.81 -115.30 -106.06
N SER A 52 51.41 -116.37 -105.37
CA SER A 52 52.29 -117.47 -104.96
C SER A 52 51.56 -118.80 -105.16
N GLN A 53 51.12 -119.05 -106.39
CA GLN A 53 50.81 -120.41 -106.83
C GLN A 53 50.80 -120.49 -108.35
N ASP A 54 51.55 -121.49 -108.83
CA ASP A 54 51.56 -122.10 -110.15
C ASP A 54 52.38 -121.46 -111.28
N LEU A 55 53.21 -122.18 -112.04
CA LEU A 55 53.74 -123.56 -112.05
C LEU A 55 54.84 -123.51 -113.13
N ALA A 56 56.09 -123.80 -112.78
CA ALA A 56 56.76 -125.08 -113.06
C ALA A 56 57.19 -125.33 -114.53
N GLY A 57 58.51 -125.47 -114.69
CA GLY A 57 59.19 -126.14 -115.82
C GLY A 57 59.32 -125.26 -117.07
N THR A 58 60.51 -124.90 -117.54
CA THR A 58 61.70 -125.75 -117.76
C THR A 58 63.02 -124.99 -117.59
N GLU A 59 64.08 -125.78 -117.41
CA GLU A 59 65.48 -125.49 -117.08
C GLU A 59 66.14 -124.26 -117.75
N ASP A 60 66.68 -123.32 -116.95
CA ASP A 60 68.12 -123.01 -116.91
C ASP A 60 68.48 -122.15 -115.67
N LYS A 61 69.77 -122.13 -115.32
CA LYS A 61 70.34 -121.75 -114.01
C LYS A 61 70.30 -120.23 -113.65
N SER A 62 70.11 -119.99 -112.34
CA SER A 62 70.77 -118.94 -111.50
C SER A 62 70.27 -117.49 -111.35
N GLU A 63 68.98 -117.13 -111.47
CA GLU A 63 68.56 -115.71 -111.24
C GLU A 63 67.30 -115.40 -110.38
N PHE A 64 66.53 -116.36 -109.84
CA PHE A 64 65.13 -116.06 -109.41
C PHE A 64 64.76 -116.03 -107.90
N ARG A 65 65.68 -116.02 -106.92
CA ARG A 65 65.28 -116.06 -105.47
C ARG A 65 65.57 -114.81 -104.63
N ALA A 66 66.22 -113.79 -105.19
CA ALA A 66 66.46 -112.50 -104.52
C ALA A 66 65.31 -111.48 -104.67
N ASP A 67 64.33 -111.78 -105.54
CA ASP A 67 63.36 -110.79 -106.04
C ASP A 67 62.13 -110.58 -105.13
N VAL A 68 61.79 -111.55 -104.27
CA VAL A 68 60.61 -111.47 -103.37
C VAL A 68 60.91 -110.67 -102.09
N TYR A 69 62.11 -110.79 -101.53
CA TYR A 69 62.55 -109.98 -100.37
C TYR A 69 62.81 -108.52 -100.74
N SER A 70 63.07 -108.22 -102.02
CA SER A 70 63.31 -106.85 -102.50
C SER A 70 62.01 -106.04 -102.63
N ARG A 71 60.88 -106.68 -102.97
CA ARG A 71 59.57 -106.00 -103.13
C ARG A 71 58.92 -105.62 -101.80
N ASP A 72 58.99 -106.45 -100.77
CA ASP A 72 58.40 -106.14 -99.45
C ASP A 72 59.14 -105.00 -98.73
N GLU A 73 60.47 -104.92 -98.87
CA GLU A 73 61.26 -103.81 -98.33
C GLU A 73 60.95 -102.49 -99.07
N GLU A 74 60.68 -102.55 -100.38
CA GLU A 74 60.33 -101.39 -101.20
C GLU A 74 58.92 -100.86 -100.87
N VAL A 75 57.95 -101.75 -100.63
CA VAL A 75 56.60 -101.37 -100.15
C VAL A 75 56.66 -100.73 -98.77
N LYS A 76 57.49 -101.26 -97.85
CA LYS A 76 57.69 -100.69 -96.52
C LYS A 76 58.32 -99.29 -96.57
N ILE A 77 59.33 -99.07 -97.42
CA ILE A 77 59.95 -97.75 -97.63
C ILE A 77 58.94 -96.75 -98.21
N LEU A 78 58.10 -97.20 -99.15
CA LEU A 78 57.04 -96.35 -99.72
C LEU A 78 55.95 -96.02 -98.69
N GLN A 79 55.57 -96.98 -97.85
CA GLN A 79 54.62 -96.78 -96.75
C GLN A 79 55.16 -95.77 -95.72
N ASP A 80 56.44 -95.88 -95.35
CA ASP A 80 57.10 -94.94 -94.46
C ASP A 80 57.22 -93.54 -95.06
N LYS A 81 57.53 -93.43 -96.37
CA LYS A 81 57.51 -92.15 -97.10
C LYS A 81 56.11 -91.54 -97.15
N LEU A 82 55.08 -92.36 -97.38
CA LEU A 82 53.69 -91.90 -97.39
C LEU A 82 53.27 -91.39 -96.01
N ASN A 83 53.61 -92.12 -94.95
CA ASN A 83 53.36 -91.73 -93.57
C ASN A 83 54.12 -90.44 -93.19
N GLN A 84 55.36 -90.28 -93.67
CA GLN A 84 56.15 -89.07 -93.47
C GLN A 84 55.56 -87.85 -94.21
N VAL A 85 55.09 -88.03 -95.45
CA VAL A 85 54.42 -86.97 -96.22
C VAL A 85 53.09 -86.60 -95.59
N ASN A 86 52.28 -87.57 -95.17
CA ASN A 86 51.02 -87.31 -94.45
C ASN A 86 51.27 -86.57 -93.14
N SER A 87 52.28 -86.96 -92.36
CA SER A 87 52.64 -86.24 -91.13
C SER A 87 53.06 -84.79 -91.40
N LYS A 88 53.83 -84.54 -92.47
CA LYS A 88 54.20 -83.17 -92.90
C LYS A 88 53.00 -82.38 -93.40
N TYR A 89 52.11 -83.01 -94.15
CA TYR A 89 50.87 -82.40 -94.65
C TYR A 89 49.97 -81.96 -93.50
N HIS A 90 49.70 -82.86 -92.54
CA HIS A 90 48.89 -82.53 -91.36
C HIS A 90 49.55 -81.45 -90.50
N LYS A 91 50.88 -81.46 -90.37
CA LYS A 91 51.60 -80.37 -89.68
C LYS A 91 51.41 -79.03 -90.40
N CYS A 92 51.55 -79.00 -91.73
CA CYS A 92 51.34 -77.79 -92.53
C CYS A 92 49.88 -77.29 -92.46
N GLN A 93 48.92 -78.21 -92.56
CA GLN A 93 47.50 -77.91 -92.45
C GLN A 93 47.17 -77.31 -91.08
N ASN A 94 47.67 -77.90 -89.99
CA ASN A 94 47.50 -77.38 -88.63
C ASN A 94 48.13 -76.00 -88.46
N THR A 95 49.32 -75.75 -89.04
CA THR A 95 49.91 -74.40 -89.02
C THR A 95 49.07 -73.38 -89.79
N CYS A 96 48.48 -73.77 -90.93
CA CYS A 96 47.63 -72.88 -91.72
C CYS A 96 46.33 -72.52 -90.97
N LEU A 97 45.72 -73.49 -90.28
CA LEU A 97 44.56 -73.25 -89.40
C LEU A 97 44.91 -72.32 -88.23
N SER A 98 46.07 -72.51 -87.59
CA SER A 98 46.54 -71.64 -86.51
C SER A 98 46.73 -70.20 -86.99
N LEU A 99 47.39 -70.00 -88.13
CA LEU A 99 47.60 -68.66 -88.71
C LEU A 99 46.27 -67.99 -89.07
N ARG A 100 45.29 -68.75 -89.56
CA ARG A 100 43.95 -68.22 -89.86
C ARG A 100 43.20 -67.81 -88.60
N HIS A 101 43.33 -68.56 -87.50
CA HIS A 101 42.78 -68.17 -86.22
C HIS A 101 43.45 -66.90 -85.65
N GLU A 102 44.78 -66.81 -85.73
CA GLU A 102 45.51 -65.60 -85.32
C GLU A 102 45.15 -64.37 -86.17
N LEU A 103 44.95 -64.54 -87.49
CA LEU A 103 44.49 -63.46 -88.36
C LEU A 103 43.10 -62.95 -87.95
N ASN A 104 42.17 -63.86 -87.65
CA ASN A 104 40.84 -63.47 -87.16
C ASN A 104 40.90 -62.77 -85.80
N LYS A 105 41.77 -63.24 -84.90
CA LYS A 105 41.98 -62.62 -83.58
C LYS A 105 42.55 -61.22 -83.68
N THR A 106 43.56 -61.02 -84.53
CA THR A 106 44.16 -59.70 -84.79
C THR A 106 43.17 -58.75 -85.46
N GLN A 107 42.34 -59.24 -86.38
CA GLN A 107 41.28 -58.43 -87.00
C GLN A 107 40.22 -57.98 -85.98
N LYS A 108 39.84 -58.84 -85.02
CA LYS A 108 38.93 -58.46 -83.93
C LYS A 108 39.53 -57.39 -83.02
N LEU A 109 40.80 -57.51 -82.64
CA LEU A 109 41.50 -56.51 -81.82
C LEU A 109 41.62 -55.17 -82.55
N LEU A 110 41.91 -55.19 -83.85
CA LEU A 110 41.95 -53.96 -84.64
C LEU A 110 40.56 -53.29 -84.71
N ARG A 111 39.48 -54.06 -84.88
CA ARG A 111 38.11 -53.51 -84.86
C ARG A 111 37.76 -52.85 -83.52
N SER A 112 38.19 -53.41 -82.39
CA SER A 112 37.94 -52.77 -81.08
C SER A 112 38.70 -51.45 -80.90
N GLU A 113 39.90 -51.33 -81.47
CA GLU A 113 40.71 -50.10 -81.42
C GLU A 113 40.20 -49.04 -82.41
N VAL A 114 39.73 -49.50 -83.58
CA VAL A 114 39.32 -48.63 -84.68
C VAL A 114 37.83 -48.27 -84.66
N GLY A 115 37.04 -49.03 -83.93
CA GLY A 115 35.59 -48.90 -83.87
C GLY A 115 34.89 -49.67 -85.00
N ASP A 116 33.65 -50.08 -84.74
CA ASP A 116 32.90 -51.03 -85.59
C ASP A 116 32.56 -50.52 -86.99
N ASN A 117 32.71 -49.21 -87.23
CA ASN A 117 32.29 -48.53 -88.46
C ASN A 117 33.45 -48.25 -89.44
N VAL A 118 34.65 -48.79 -89.18
CA VAL A 118 35.84 -48.48 -89.98
C VAL A 118 36.36 -49.73 -90.70
N THR A 119 36.17 -49.74 -92.01
CA THR A 119 36.72 -50.76 -92.92
C THR A 119 38.19 -50.52 -93.24
N ILE A 120 38.96 -51.58 -93.49
CA ILE A 120 40.37 -51.48 -93.91
C ILE A 120 40.50 -50.61 -95.18
N SER A 121 39.52 -50.67 -96.08
CA SER A 121 39.43 -49.83 -97.28
C SER A 121 39.27 -48.33 -96.98
N SER A 122 38.54 -47.96 -95.90
CA SER A 122 38.37 -46.55 -95.52
C SER A 122 39.61 -45.95 -94.85
N LEU A 123 40.43 -46.76 -94.18
CA LEU A 123 41.73 -46.35 -93.64
C LEU A 123 42.77 -46.15 -94.75
N LEU A 124 42.70 -46.96 -95.82
CA LEU A 124 43.63 -46.87 -96.95
C LEU A 124 43.45 -45.59 -97.77
N ASN A 125 42.20 -45.09 -97.88
CA ASN A 125 41.87 -43.89 -98.64
C ASN A 125 42.19 -42.57 -97.89
N HIS A 126 42.47 -42.64 -96.58
CA HIS A 126 42.80 -41.48 -95.76
C HIS A 126 43.99 -41.77 -94.82
N PRO A 127 45.22 -41.85 -95.34
CA PRO A 127 46.39 -42.10 -94.51
C PRO A 127 46.64 -40.90 -93.58
N GLY A 128 46.43 -41.09 -92.28
CA GLY A 128 46.80 -40.13 -91.22
C GLY A 128 45.68 -39.23 -90.66
N GLY A 129 44.46 -39.31 -91.19
CA GLY A 129 43.32 -38.52 -90.68
C GLY A 129 42.49 -39.19 -89.59
N TRP A 130 42.69 -40.49 -89.38
CA TRP A 130 41.86 -41.28 -88.49
C TRP A 130 42.46 -41.36 -87.08
N LYS A 131 41.66 -41.00 -86.08
CA LYS A 131 42.03 -41.04 -84.64
C LYS A 131 41.33 -42.20 -83.96
N GLY A 132 42.07 -42.91 -83.12
CA GLY A 132 41.57 -44.07 -82.38
C GLY A 132 40.46 -43.76 -81.39
N ARG A 133 39.64 -44.77 -81.09
CA ARG A 133 38.59 -44.67 -80.07
C ARG A 133 39.18 -44.27 -78.71
N ALA A 134 40.33 -44.82 -78.35
CA ALA A 134 41.04 -44.49 -77.12
C ALA A 134 41.43 -42.99 -77.06
N GLU A 135 41.98 -42.44 -78.15
CA GLU A 135 42.37 -41.02 -78.21
C GLU A 135 41.15 -40.10 -78.15
N GLN A 136 40.06 -40.48 -78.83
CA GLN A 136 38.82 -39.73 -78.82
C GLN A 136 38.16 -39.71 -77.43
N ILE A 137 38.16 -40.84 -76.72
CA ILE A 137 37.67 -40.94 -75.33
C ILE A 137 38.53 -40.06 -74.41
N GLN A 138 39.85 -40.13 -74.51
CA GLN A 138 40.76 -39.33 -73.69
C GLN A 138 40.52 -37.82 -73.88
N GLN A 139 40.35 -37.37 -75.13
CA GLN A 139 40.06 -35.96 -75.42
C GLN A 139 38.70 -35.52 -74.84
N LEU A 140 37.68 -36.37 -74.89
CA LEU A 140 36.37 -36.07 -74.30
C LEU A 140 36.43 -36.03 -72.77
N GLN A 141 37.14 -36.97 -72.15
CA GLN A 141 37.37 -37.00 -70.70
C GLN A 141 38.13 -35.74 -70.22
N GLN A 142 39.12 -35.29 -70.98
CA GLN A 142 39.84 -34.06 -70.68
C GLN A 142 38.91 -32.83 -70.75
N LYS A 143 38.09 -32.72 -71.81
CA LYS A 143 37.11 -31.63 -71.94
C LYS A 143 36.05 -31.65 -70.84
N LEU A 144 35.57 -32.84 -70.45
CA LEU A 144 34.63 -32.98 -69.34
C LEU A 144 35.26 -32.52 -68.03
N SER A 145 36.50 -32.90 -67.75
CA SER A 145 37.23 -32.46 -66.57
C SER A 145 37.41 -30.93 -66.54
N GLU A 146 37.81 -30.33 -67.66
CA GLU A 146 37.97 -28.87 -67.78
C GLU A 146 36.64 -28.12 -67.59
N LEU A 147 35.55 -28.61 -68.17
CA LEU A 147 34.23 -28.00 -68.02
C LEU A 147 33.70 -28.11 -66.59
N HIS A 148 33.87 -29.27 -65.93
CA HIS A 148 33.51 -29.44 -64.52
C HIS A 148 34.30 -28.49 -63.62
N GLN A 149 35.61 -28.33 -63.86
CA GLN A 149 36.43 -27.38 -63.11
C GLN A 149 35.94 -25.93 -63.31
N ARG A 150 35.69 -25.52 -64.56
CA ARG A 150 35.20 -24.17 -64.87
C ARG A 150 33.82 -23.90 -64.24
N LEU A 151 32.96 -24.91 -64.15
CA LEU A 151 31.63 -24.78 -63.54
C LEU A 151 31.71 -24.72 -62.00
N GLY A 152 32.53 -25.57 -61.39
CA GLY A 152 32.79 -25.56 -59.95
C GLY A 152 33.35 -24.22 -59.48
N GLU A 153 34.36 -23.69 -60.18
CA GLU A 153 34.99 -22.42 -59.81
C GLU A 153 34.06 -21.20 -59.97
N LYS A 154 33.27 -21.14 -61.06
CA LYS A 154 32.32 -20.03 -61.28
C LYS A 154 31.12 -20.09 -60.32
N SER A 155 30.59 -21.30 -60.08
CA SER A 155 29.46 -21.52 -59.17
C SER A 155 29.87 -21.24 -57.72
N GLU A 156 31.00 -21.78 -57.25
CA GLU A 156 31.44 -21.59 -55.87
C GLU A 156 31.81 -20.13 -55.56
N LYS A 157 32.48 -19.43 -56.49
CA LYS A 157 32.86 -18.02 -56.25
C LYS A 157 31.64 -17.09 -56.24
N SER A 158 30.66 -17.31 -57.12
CA SER A 158 29.42 -16.52 -57.16
C SER A 158 28.50 -16.83 -55.97
N ALA A 159 28.33 -18.12 -55.63
CA ALA A 159 27.56 -18.57 -54.48
C ALA A 159 28.19 -18.11 -53.16
N ARG A 160 29.53 -18.19 -52.99
CA ARG A 160 30.21 -17.65 -51.80
C ARG A 160 30.04 -16.14 -51.67
N ASN A 161 30.23 -15.38 -52.75
CA ASN A 161 30.13 -13.92 -52.66
C ASN A 161 28.71 -13.44 -52.35
N SER A 162 27.69 -14.08 -52.94
CA SER A 162 26.28 -13.79 -52.65
C SER A 162 25.87 -14.25 -51.25
N ALA A 163 26.32 -15.42 -50.80
CA ALA A 163 26.10 -15.91 -49.44
C ALA A 163 26.75 -15.00 -48.39
N ILE A 164 28.01 -14.59 -48.58
CA ILE A 164 28.72 -13.68 -47.67
C ILE A 164 28.02 -12.30 -47.60
N SER A 165 27.51 -11.80 -48.72
CA SER A 165 26.75 -10.54 -48.77
C SER A 165 25.40 -10.63 -48.05
N LEU A 166 24.65 -11.71 -48.26
CA LEU A 166 23.40 -12.01 -47.56
C LEU A 166 23.63 -12.21 -46.05
N GLU A 167 24.69 -12.92 -45.68
CA GLU A 167 25.05 -13.18 -44.29
C GLU A 167 25.45 -11.90 -43.56
N ARG A 168 26.22 -11.01 -44.20
CA ARG A 168 26.46 -9.66 -43.65
C ARG A 168 25.15 -8.91 -43.44
N ARG A 169 24.27 -8.87 -44.45
CA ARG A 169 22.98 -8.15 -44.36
C ARG A 169 22.08 -8.71 -43.26
N ASN A 170 22.00 -10.04 -43.15
CA ASN A 170 21.27 -10.72 -42.09
C ASN A 170 21.89 -10.44 -40.71
N SER A 171 23.20 -10.49 -40.59
CA SER A 171 23.92 -10.15 -39.35
C SER A 171 23.62 -8.72 -38.89
N TYR A 172 23.63 -7.74 -39.80
CA TYR A 172 23.25 -6.37 -39.47
C TYR A 172 21.78 -6.25 -39.03
N ARG A 173 20.87 -6.95 -39.72
CA ARG A 173 19.44 -6.95 -39.37
C ARG A 173 19.20 -7.56 -37.98
N THR A 174 19.82 -8.70 -37.67
CA THR A 174 19.74 -9.34 -36.35
C THR A 174 20.29 -8.42 -35.26
N LYS A 175 21.48 -7.83 -35.46
CA LYS A 175 22.06 -6.87 -34.52
C LYS A 175 21.19 -5.62 -34.34
N SER A 176 20.50 -5.16 -35.39
CA SER A 176 19.55 -4.04 -35.28
C SER A 176 18.37 -4.41 -34.39
N ILE A 177 17.73 -5.55 -34.65
CA ILE A 177 16.58 -6.04 -33.87
C ILE A 177 16.97 -6.30 -32.41
N GLU A 178 18.17 -6.82 -32.15
CA GLU A 178 18.70 -6.99 -30.79
C GLU A 178 18.90 -5.66 -30.07
N ARG A 179 19.44 -4.64 -30.76
CA ARG A 179 19.55 -3.29 -30.20
C ARG A 179 18.18 -2.71 -29.90
N ASP A 180 17.21 -2.84 -30.81
CA ASP A 180 15.86 -2.33 -30.61
C ASP A 180 15.12 -3.05 -29.46
N ARG A 181 15.27 -4.38 -29.33
CA ARG A 181 14.76 -5.11 -28.15
C ARG A 181 15.43 -4.65 -26.87
N LYS A 182 16.75 -4.41 -26.89
CA LYS A 182 17.49 -3.96 -25.72
C LYS A 182 17.03 -2.56 -25.29
N THR A 183 16.88 -1.63 -26.22
CA THR A 183 16.39 -0.27 -25.92
C THR A 183 14.94 -0.29 -25.42
N GLN A 184 14.06 -1.12 -26.01
CA GLN A 184 12.70 -1.32 -25.50
C GLN A 184 12.68 -1.87 -24.08
N MET A 185 13.52 -2.88 -23.78
CA MET A 185 13.63 -3.45 -22.43
C MET A 185 14.16 -2.43 -21.43
N GLU A 186 15.14 -1.61 -21.82
CA GLU A 186 15.66 -0.51 -20.99
C GLU A 186 14.62 0.59 -20.76
N ASN A 187 13.82 0.93 -21.79
CA ASN A 187 12.70 1.87 -21.68
C ASN A 187 11.66 1.37 -20.67
N LEU A 188 11.17 0.13 -20.85
CA LEU A 188 10.18 -0.48 -19.95
C LEU A 188 10.73 -0.62 -18.51
N SER A 189 12.01 -0.95 -18.37
CA SER A 189 12.66 -1.01 -17.04
C SER A 189 12.74 0.37 -16.37
N ARG A 190 12.96 1.44 -17.14
CA ARG A 190 12.91 2.81 -16.61
C ARG A 190 11.50 3.23 -16.23
N GLU A 191 10.51 2.96 -17.07
CA GLU A 191 9.11 3.25 -16.79
C GLU A 191 8.62 2.51 -15.54
N LEU A 192 8.96 1.22 -15.40
CA LEU A 192 8.63 0.43 -14.22
C LEU A 192 9.22 1.05 -12.94
N ARG A 193 10.51 1.39 -12.94
CA ARG A 193 11.14 2.08 -11.80
C ARG A 193 10.49 3.43 -11.49
N GLN A 194 10.12 4.19 -12.51
CA GLN A 194 9.47 5.49 -12.33
C GLN A 194 8.07 5.34 -11.70
N MET A 195 7.31 4.32 -12.13
CA MET A 195 6.01 3.99 -11.55
C MET A 195 6.13 3.47 -10.11
N GLU A 196 7.15 2.67 -9.80
CA GLU A 196 7.44 2.22 -8.42
C GLU A 196 7.74 3.41 -7.49
N ILE A 197 8.59 4.35 -7.93
CA ILE A 197 8.89 5.58 -7.17
C ILE A 197 7.62 6.42 -6.96
N ALA A 198 6.79 6.58 -8.00
CA ALA A 198 5.54 7.31 -7.90
C ALA A 198 4.54 6.65 -6.93
N LEU A 199 4.43 5.32 -6.97
CA LEU A 199 3.60 4.53 -6.07
C LEU A 199 4.07 4.70 -4.61
N GLU A 200 5.37 4.62 -4.36
CA GLU A 200 5.93 4.79 -3.02
C GLU A 200 5.74 6.22 -2.50
N SER A 201 5.92 7.23 -3.36
CA SER A 201 5.61 8.63 -3.03
C SER A 201 4.13 8.81 -2.65
N ASN A 202 3.22 8.20 -3.39
CA ASN A 202 1.79 8.28 -3.11
C ASN A 202 1.39 7.53 -1.84
N LYS A 203 2.01 6.37 -1.54
CA LYS A 203 1.85 5.69 -0.24
C LYS A 203 2.23 6.60 0.93
N LYS A 204 3.39 7.27 0.84
CA LYS A 204 3.84 8.23 1.88
C LYS A 204 2.85 9.39 2.06
N LYS A 205 2.30 9.93 0.95
CA LYS A 205 1.26 10.98 1.02
C LYS A 205 -0.02 10.46 1.68
N LEU A 206 -0.41 9.23 1.40
CA LEU A 206 -1.61 8.60 1.95
C LEU A 206 -1.45 8.33 3.45
N GLU A 207 -0.30 7.82 3.89
CA GLU A 207 0.01 7.66 5.32
C GLU A 207 0.05 9.00 6.06
N ALA A 208 0.63 10.05 5.47
CA ALA A 208 0.59 11.40 6.04
C ALA A 208 -0.85 11.94 6.15
N ALA A 209 -1.69 11.69 5.15
CA ALA A 209 -3.11 12.07 5.19
C ALA A 209 -3.87 11.30 6.27
N ARG A 210 -3.62 9.99 6.43
CA ARG A 210 -4.20 9.16 7.51
C ARG A 210 -3.82 9.68 8.89
N ALA A 211 -2.54 10.00 9.09
CA ALA A 211 -2.05 10.58 10.34
C ALA A 211 -2.75 11.92 10.65
N ARG A 212 -2.90 12.79 9.64
CA ARG A 212 -3.62 14.07 9.78
C ARG A 212 -5.09 13.85 10.15
N ILE A 213 -5.78 12.91 9.49
CA ILE A 213 -7.18 12.59 9.79
C ILE A 213 -7.31 12.17 11.26
N LYS A 214 -6.45 11.27 11.74
CA LYS A 214 -6.47 10.80 13.14
C LYS A 214 -6.28 11.93 14.15
N VAL A 215 -5.39 12.88 13.87
CA VAL A 215 -5.19 14.08 14.72
C VAL A 215 -6.46 14.94 14.73
N LEU A 216 -7.02 15.24 13.57
CA LEU A 216 -8.24 16.04 13.44
C LEU A 216 -9.45 15.37 14.11
N GLU A 217 -9.56 14.04 14.03
CA GLU A 217 -10.60 13.26 14.72
C GLU A 217 -10.47 13.39 16.24
N ASN A 218 -9.25 13.31 16.78
CA ASN A 218 -8.99 13.50 18.20
C ASN A 218 -9.34 14.94 18.65
N GLU A 219 -8.87 15.95 17.92
CA GLU A 219 -9.20 17.36 18.19
C GLU A 219 -10.72 17.62 18.15
N THR A 220 -11.41 17.01 17.19
CA THR A 220 -12.89 17.07 17.10
C THR A 220 -13.54 16.39 18.30
N SER A 221 -13.02 15.24 18.73
CA SER A 221 -13.52 14.54 19.93
C SER A 221 -13.32 15.37 21.19
N ASP A 222 -12.17 16.03 21.34
CA ASP A 222 -11.86 16.85 22.52
C ASP A 222 -12.68 18.14 22.53
N SER A 223 -12.88 18.76 21.37
CA SER A 223 -13.79 19.90 21.22
C SER A 223 -15.22 19.53 21.62
N LYS A 224 -15.71 18.35 21.21
CA LYS A 224 -17.03 17.84 21.65
C LYS A 224 -17.10 17.66 23.16
N ARG A 225 -16.07 17.09 23.79
CA ARG A 225 -16.01 16.96 25.26
C ARG A 225 -16.02 18.33 25.95
N ASN A 226 -15.25 19.29 25.44
CA ASN A 226 -15.22 20.64 25.98
C ASN A 226 -16.59 21.33 25.88
N VAL A 227 -17.30 21.16 24.77
CA VAL A 227 -18.68 21.66 24.60
C VAL A 227 -19.62 21.05 25.65
N ILE A 228 -19.52 19.74 25.92
CA ILE A 228 -20.33 19.08 26.95
C ILE A 228 -20.05 19.71 28.32
N ILE A 229 -18.79 19.84 28.71
CA ILE A 229 -18.40 20.44 30.01
C ILE A 229 -18.89 21.89 30.14
N LEU A 230 -18.77 22.68 29.07
CA LEU A 230 -19.27 24.06 29.06
C LEU A 230 -20.80 24.11 29.17
N ASN A 231 -21.51 23.16 28.54
CA ASN A 231 -22.95 23.07 28.65
C ASN A 231 -23.39 22.69 30.07
N ASP A 232 -22.67 21.78 30.74
CA ASP A 232 -22.93 21.44 32.14
C ASP A 232 -22.74 22.66 33.04
N ARG A 233 -21.66 23.42 32.85
CA ARG A 233 -21.43 24.69 33.58
C ARG A 233 -22.55 25.70 33.32
N LYS A 234 -22.96 25.86 32.06
CA LYS A 234 -24.10 26.74 31.71
C LYS A 234 -25.36 26.33 32.46
N ILE A 235 -25.66 25.03 32.53
CA ILE A 235 -26.83 24.53 33.29
C ILE A 235 -26.70 24.88 34.78
N HIS A 236 -25.50 24.76 35.35
CA HIS A 236 -25.28 25.13 36.76
C HIS A 236 -25.44 26.64 36.99
N ASP A 237 -24.96 27.46 36.06
CA ASP A 237 -25.13 28.92 36.10
C ASP A 237 -26.62 29.29 35.97
N ASP A 238 -27.37 28.64 35.06
CA ASP A 238 -28.81 28.83 34.88
C ASP A 238 -29.58 28.48 36.18
N GLN A 239 -29.21 27.37 36.84
CA GLN A 239 -29.79 26.98 38.14
C GLN A 239 -29.48 28.00 39.24
N LEU A 240 -28.25 28.53 39.28
CA LEU A 240 -27.86 29.56 40.23
C LEU A 240 -28.66 30.86 40.00
N ILE A 241 -28.78 31.28 38.74
CA ILE A 241 -29.58 32.45 38.35
C ILE A 241 -31.04 32.25 38.76
N GLU A 242 -31.62 31.08 38.52
CA GLU A 242 -32.99 30.77 38.93
C GLU A 242 -33.17 30.83 40.46
N ALA A 243 -32.23 30.29 41.22
CA ALA A 243 -32.25 30.34 42.68
C ALA A 243 -32.17 31.78 43.21
N LEU A 244 -31.26 32.60 42.68
CA LEU A 244 -31.11 34.01 43.05
C LEU A 244 -32.36 34.82 42.69
N ASN A 245 -32.91 34.61 41.49
CA ASN A 245 -34.17 35.24 41.09
C ASN A 245 -35.34 34.80 41.97
N GLY A 246 -35.38 33.54 42.40
CA GLY A 246 -36.35 33.05 43.38
C GLY A 246 -36.26 33.77 44.72
N GLN A 247 -35.03 33.98 45.22
CA GLN A 247 -34.81 34.75 46.46
C GLN A 247 -35.21 36.23 46.30
N LEU A 248 -34.89 36.85 45.17
CA LEU A 248 -35.28 38.22 44.88
C LEU A 248 -36.79 38.39 44.88
N ARG A 249 -37.53 37.52 44.16
CA ARG A 249 -38.99 37.52 44.17
C ARG A 249 -39.57 37.35 45.57
N ALA A 250 -39.02 36.42 46.37
CA ALA A 250 -39.48 36.23 47.73
C ALA A 250 -39.27 37.45 48.63
N VAL A 251 -38.19 38.22 48.42
CA VAL A 251 -37.96 39.50 49.13
C VAL A 251 -38.94 40.57 48.64
N GLU A 252 -39.15 40.69 47.33
CA GLU A 252 -40.10 41.63 46.73
C GLU A 252 -41.53 41.40 47.23
N ASP A 253 -41.96 40.14 47.32
CA ASP A 253 -43.30 39.79 47.82
C ASP A 253 -43.45 40.14 49.30
N ARG A 254 -42.45 39.82 50.14
CA ARG A 254 -42.45 40.23 51.56
C ARG A 254 -42.42 41.75 51.74
N PHE A 255 -41.80 42.48 50.81
CA PHE A 255 -41.83 43.94 50.83
C PHE A 255 -43.22 44.47 50.46
N ARG A 256 -43.82 43.92 49.39
CA ARG A 256 -45.17 44.29 48.92
C ARG A 256 -46.25 44.01 49.97
N GLU A 257 -46.13 42.89 50.69
CA GLU A 257 -47.02 42.54 51.80
C GLU A 257 -46.90 43.57 52.94
N ARG A 258 -45.68 43.89 53.37
CA ARG A 258 -45.44 44.92 54.41
C ARG A 258 -45.92 46.31 53.99
N ASP A 259 -45.76 46.67 52.72
CA ASP A 259 -46.24 47.94 52.19
C ASP A 259 -47.78 48.01 52.22
N SER A 260 -48.45 46.91 51.82
CA SER A 260 -49.90 46.77 51.88
C SER A 260 -50.43 46.85 53.33
N ASP A 261 -49.77 46.15 54.26
CA ASP A 261 -50.10 46.20 55.69
C ASP A 261 -49.90 47.59 56.28
N SER A 262 -48.79 48.25 55.93
CA SER A 262 -48.49 49.61 56.37
C SER A 262 -49.53 50.60 55.85
N LYS A 263 -49.93 50.48 54.58
CA LYS A 263 -50.99 51.28 53.98
C LYS A 263 -52.33 51.07 54.69
N CYS A 264 -52.72 49.82 54.96
CA CYS A 264 -53.93 49.51 55.72
C CYS A 264 -53.93 50.12 57.13
N LYS A 265 -52.77 50.12 57.83
CA LYS A 265 -52.63 50.80 59.14
C LYS A 265 -52.75 52.31 59.02
N ILE A 266 -52.12 52.92 58.02
CA ILE A 266 -52.23 54.36 57.74
C ILE A 266 -53.68 54.74 57.46
N ASP A 267 -54.40 53.95 56.66
CA ASP A 267 -55.81 54.20 56.34
C ASP A 267 -56.70 54.13 57.60
N LYS A 268 -56.46 53.15 58.49
CA LYS A 268 -57.16 53.05 59.78
C LYS A 268 -56.91 54.27 60.69
N ILE A 269 -55.64 54.64 60.87
CA ILE A 269 -55.28 55.82 61.69
C ILE A 269 -55.87 57.09 61.08
N SER A 270 -55.83 57.24 59.75
CA SER A 270 -56.43 58.37 59.04
C SER A 270 -57.94 58.47 59.29
N HIS A 271 -58.63 57.33 59.27
CA HIS A 271 -60.06 57.26 59.57
C HIS A 271 -60.36 57.63 61.03
N GLU A 272 -59.62 57.09 61.99
CA GLU A 272 -59.74 57.44 63.42
C GLU A 272 -59.47 58.92 63.67
N CYS A 273 -58.40 59.48 63.09
CA CYS A 273 -58.10 60.92 63.15
C CYS A 273 -59.25 61.77 62.57
N SER A 274 -59.92 61.30 61.51
CA SER A 274 -61.08 61.99 60.95
C SER A 274 -62.27 62.00 61.90
N ILE A 275 -62.58 60.87 62.54
CA ILE A 275 -63.64 60.76 63.55
C ILE A 275 -63.36 61.71 64.72
N MET A 276 -62.17 61.60 65.32
CA MET A 276 -61.78 62.44 66.47
C MET A 276 -61.82 63.93 66.12
N LYS A 277 -61.41 64.30 64.90
CA LYS A 277 -61.50 65.69 64.42
C LYS A 277 -62.95 66.19 64.40
N ASN A 278 -63.89 65.36 63.94
CA ASN A 278 -65.31 65.71 63.92
C ASN A 278 -65.88 65.84 65.35
N GLU A 279 -65.49 64.96 66.28
CA GLU A 279 -65.90 65.04 67.69
C GLU A 279 -65.36 66.30 68.39
N VAL A 280 -64.09 66.65 68.15
CA VAL A 280 -63.49 67.88 68.65
C VAL A 280 -64.20 69.12 68.07
N GLN A 281 -64.56 69.10 66.78
CA GLN A 281 -65.34 70.18 66.17
C GLN A 281 -66.73 70.32 66.80
N SER A 282 -67.44 69.21 67.03
CA SER A 282 -68.75 69.21 67.70
C SER A 282 -68.64 69.77 69.13
N SER A 283 -67.67 69.30 69.91
CA SER A 283 -67.42 69.77 71.27
C SER A 283 -67.07 71.26 71.31
N ARG A 284 -66.29 71.73 70.33
CA ARG A 284 -65.96 73.16 70.18
C ARG A 284 -67.20 74.01 69.95
N LEU A 285 -68.11 73.58 69.07
CA LEU A 285 -69.38 74.29 68.83
C LEU A 285 -70.24 74.32 70.09
N GLN A 286 -70.30 73.23 70.85
CA GLN A 286 -71.03 73.19 72.12
C GLN A 286 -70.43 74.16 73.17
N ILE A 287 -69.10 74.21 73.29
CA ILE A 287 -68.41 75.18 74.16
C ILE A 287 -68.75 76.60 73.75
N GLU A 288 -68.74 76.91 72.45
CA GLU A 288 -69.09 78.24 71.93
C GLU A 288 -70.53 78.63 72.27
N GLN A 289 -71.48 77.70 72.11
CA GLN A 289 -72.88 77.92 72.52
C GLN A 289 -73.01 78.18 74.03
N LEU A 290 -72.31 77.42 74.87
CA LEU A 290 -72.31 77.63 76.32
C LEU A 290 -71.67 78.97 76.70
N ARG A 291 -70.56 79.35 76.06
CA ARG A 291 -69.91 80.66 76.25
C ARG A 291 -70.85 81.81 75.90
N LYS A 292 -71.61 81.69 74.79
CA LYS A 292 -72.63 82.68 74.42
C LYS A 292 -73.71 82.79 75.49
N LYS A 293 -74.26 81.67 75.97
CA LYS A 293 -75.25 81.66 77.06
C LYS A 293 -74.69 82.27 78.34
N ILE A 294 -73.43 81.99 78.70
CA ILE A 294 -72.77 82.60 79.86
C ILE A 294 -72.68 84.11 79.66
N SER A 295 -72.22 84.58 78.50
CA SER A 295 -72.14 86.01 78.19
C SER A 295 -73.51 86.71 78.25
N GLU A 296 -74.55 86.09 77.70
CA GLU A 296 -75.94 86.59 77.82
C GLU A 296 -76.34 86.72 79.30
N ARG A 297 -76.09 85.70 80.12
CA ARG A 297 -76.38 85.73 81.56
C ARG A 297 -75.53 86.73 82.32
N GLU A 298 -74.27 86.91 81.96
CA GLU A 298 -73.39 87.93 82.53
C GLU A 298 -73.89 89.34 82.20
N THR A 299 -74.35 89.59 80.97
CA THR A 299 -74.96 90.87 80.60
C THR A 299 -76.28 91.12 81.33
N GLU A 300 -77.10 90.09 81.52
CA GLU A 300 -78.34 90.15 82.29
C GLU A 300 -78.06 90.42 83.79
N ILE A 301 -77.11 89.68 84.38
CA ILE A 301 -76.63 89.93 85.75
C ILE A 301 -76.10 91.36 85.87
N HIS A 302 -75.33 91.85 84.90
CA HIS A 302 -74.81 93.22 84.91
C HIS A 302 -75.94 94.25 84.81
N ALA A 303 -76.94 94.05 83.95
CA ALA A 303 -78.12 94.91 83.84
C ALA A 303 -78.93 94.94 85.14
N LEU A 304 -79.20 93.77 85.73
CA LEU A 304 -79.87 93.64 87.03
C LEU A 304 -79.04 94.26 88.17
N ARG A 305 -77.71 94.13 88.14
CA ARG A 305 -76.82 94.81 89.10
C ARG A 305 -76.89 96.33 88.92
N LEU A 306 -76.95 96.85 87.69
CA LEU A 306 -77.07 98.28 87.42
C LEU A 306 -78.43 98.85 87.87
N ASP A 307 -79.51 98.08 87.65
CA ASP A 307 -80.85 98.38 88.15
C ASP A 307 -80.86 98.38 89.70
N ARG A 308 -80.17 97.41 90.31
CA ARG A 308 -79.96 97.33 91.76
C ARG A 308 -79.02 98.41 92.30
N VAL A 309 -78.13 98.99 91.50
CA VAL A 309 -77.28 100.13 91.91
C VAL A 309 -78.06 101.46 91.85
N SER A 310 -79.18 101.52 91.13
CA SER A 310 -80.13 102.65 91.21
C SER A 310 -81.01 102.61 92.47
N GLN A 311 -81.00 101.49 93.21
CA GLN A 311 -81.61 101.37 94.53
C GLN A 311 -80.61 100.83 95.57
N VAL A 312 -80.12 101.75 96.40
CA VAL A 312 -79.39 101.51 97.65
C VAL A 312 -77.86 101.65 97.56
N ASN A 313 -77.49 102.79 98.14
CA ASN A 313 -76.23 103.27 98.65
C ASN A 313 -75.66 102.39 99.79
N LEU A 314 -74.34 102.45 99.95
CA LEU A 314 -73.50 102.06 101.10
C LEU A 314 -72.77 100.69 101.08
N ASN A 315 -71.59 100.70 100.46
CA ASN A 315 -70.25 100.60 101.09
C ASN A 315 -69.78 99.28 101.77
N PRO A 316 -68.45 99.11 102.02
CA PRO A 316 -67.67 98.02 101.45
C PRO A 316 -67.04 97.13 102.54
N ARG A 317 -66.57 95.93 102.19
CA ARG A 317 -65.50 95.30 102.97
C ARG A 317 -64.72 94.24 102.20
N GLU A 318 -63.45 94.57 102.03
CA GLU A 318 -62.33 93.69 101.74
C GLU A 318 -62.07 92.72 102.91
N SER A 319 -61.60 91.52 102.60
CA SER A 319 -60.70 90.66 103.40
C SER A 319 -60.32 89.50 102.46
N ASN A 320 -59.16 89.43 101.80
CA ASN A 320 -57.76 89.52 102.21
C ASN A 320 -57.24 88.27 102.95
N VAL A 321 -56.03 87.89 102.51
CA VAL A 321 -54.93 87.18 103.18
C VAL A 321 -54.78 85.65 103.00
N PHE A 322 -53.51 85.33 102.70
CA PHE A 322 -52.68 84.15 103.05
C PHE A 322 -52.39 83.19 101.88
N GLY A 323 -51.15 82.98 101.41
CA GLY A 323 -49.81 83.31 101.94
C GLY A 323 -48.89 82.08 101.79
N CYS A 324 -47.62 82.31 101.45
CA CYS A 324 -46.47 81.38 101.32
C CYS A 324 -46.44 80.45 100.09
N SER A 325 -45.45 80.56 99.18
CA SER A 325 -44.00 80.29 99.34
C SER A 325 -43.70 78.92 99.92
N SER A 326 -43.20 78.00 99.08
CA SER A 326 -41.80 77.56 99.08
C SER A 326 -41.68 76.12 98.55
N GLU A 327 -40.51 75.86 97.98
CA GLU A 327 -39.87 74.57 97.81
C GLU A 327 -40.45 73.59 96.78
N ALA A 328 -39.70 73.50 95.68
CA ALA A 328 -39.55 72.30 94.87
C ALA A 328 -39.25 71.10 95.78
N ALA A 329 -40.30 70.37 96.13
CA ALA A 329 -40.19 69.05 96.72
C ALA A 329 -39.71 68.08 95.63
N ILE A 330 -38.42 67.75 95.69
CA ILE A 330 -37.84 66.60 94.98
C ILE A 330 -38.63 65.37 95.43
N ASN A 331 -39.38 64.82 94.50
CA ASN A 331 -40.22 63.65 94.68
C ASN A 331 -39.29 62.41 94.79
N PRO A 332 -39.41 61.53 95.80
CA PRO A 332 -38.57 60.33 95.92
C PRO A 332 -38.80 59.29 94.79
N GLN A 333 -39.75 59.55 93.90
CA GLN A 333 -40.16 58.67 92.82
C GLN A 333 -39.25 58.79 91.58
N ASP A 334 -38.58 59.93 91.39
CA ASP A 334 -37.67 60.17 90.26
C ASP A 334 -36.34 59.39 90.42
N SER A 335 -35.97 59.03 91.65
CA SER A 335 -34.77 58.22 91.92
C SER A 335 -34.83 56.83 91.28
N ASN A 336 -36.04 56.31 91.01
CA ASN A 336 -36.22 54.99 90.44
C ASN A 336 -36.12 55.01 88.90
N GLU A 337 -36.46 56.13 88.26
CA GLU A 337 -36.39 56.29 86.81
C GLU A 337 -34.93 56.33 86.31
N TYR A 338 -34.04 57.01 87.04
CA TYR A 338 -32.60 57.05 86.70
C TYR A 338 -31.93 55.67 86.83
N VAL A 339 -32.39 54.83 87.75
CA VAL A 339 -31.88 53.46 87.91
C VAL A 339 -32.34 52.58 86.77
N VAL A 340 -33.61 52.64 86.38
CA VAL A 340 -34.15 51.89 85.24
C VAL A 340 -33.49 52.33 83.93
N LEU A 341 -33.29 53.64 83.73
CA LEU A 341 -32.60 54.18 82.58
C LEU A 341 -31.12 53.75 82.54
N GLY A 342 -30.46 53.70 83.70
CA GLY A 342 -29.09 53.20 83.84
C GLY A 342 -28.95 51.72 83.45
N LEU A 343 -29.86 50.86 83.93
CA LEU A 343 -29.88 49.44 83.58
C LEU A 343 -30.17 49.21 82.09
N ALA A 344 -31.07 50.00 81.49
CA ALA A 344 -31.34 49.93 80.05
C ALA A 344 -30.13 50.39 79.20
N ALA A 345 -29.45 51.45 79.63
CA ALA A 345 -28.23 51.93 78.98
C ALA A 345 -27.06 50.93 79.13
N GLU A 346 -26.97 50.25 80.27
CA GLU A 346 -25.99 49.19 80.53
C GLU A 346 -26.22 47.96 79.64
N ALA A 347 -27.46 47.50 79.51
CA ALA A 347 -27.84 46.43 78.59
C ALA A 347 -27.52 46.78 77.12
N GLU A 348 -27.78 48.02 76.70
CA GLU A 348 -27.45 48.47 75.34
C GLU A 348 -25.93 48.58 75.14
N ARG A 349 -25.17 49.02 76.15
CA ARG A 349 -23.70 49.02 76.11
C ARG A 349 -23.15 47.61 75.93
N GLU A 350 -23.67 46.62 76.64
CA GLU A 350 -23.28 45.20 76.48
C GLU A 350 -23.59 44.68 75.07
N ARG A 351 -24.80 44.94 74.56
CA ARG A 351 -25.18 44.58 73.19
C ARG A 351 -24.25 45.21 72.14
N LEU A 352 -23.91 46.48 72.31
CA LEU A 352 -22.99 47.18 71.42
C LEU A 352 -21.57 46.61 71.48
N VAL A 353 -21.08 46.22 72.66
CA VAL A 353 -19.78 45.55 72.81
C VAL A 353 -19.75 44.22 72.07
N GLU A 354 -20.82 43.42 72.16
CA GLU A 354 -20.93 42.17 71.40
C GLU A 354 -20.93 42.40 69.88
N VAL A 355 -21.69 43.40 69.41
CA VAL A 355 -21.71 43.78 67.99
C VAL A 355 -20.31 44.23 67.54
N VAL A 356 -19.61 45.05 68.32
CA VAL A 356 -18.22 45.45 68.04
C VAL A 356 -17.30 44.23 67.98
N ALA A 357 -17.44 43.26 68.89
CA ALA A 357 -16.66 42.04 68.87
C ALA A 357 -16.91 41.20 67.61
N VAL A 358 -18.17 41.07 67.17
CA VAL A 358 -18.52 40.36 65.92
C VAL A 358 -17.99 41.10 64.69
N LEU A 359 -18.11 42.43 64.65
CA LEU A 359 -17.57 43.25 63.56
C LEU A 359 -16.04 43.16 63.49
N ASN A 360 -15.34 43.17 64.62
CA ASN A 360 -13.89 42.99 64.66
C ASN A 360 -13.48 41.61 64.14
N ARG A 361 -14.15 40.52 64.57
CA ARG A 361 -13.88 39.18 64.04
C ARG A 361 -14.11 39.08 62.53
N ARG A 362 -15.17 39.72 62.03
CA ARG A 362 -15.45 39.77 60.59
C ARG A 362 -14.37 40.58 59.86
N LEU A 363 -13.97 41.72 60.40
CA LEU A 363 -12.89 42.54 59.84
C LEU A 363 -11.56 41.79 59.79
N ASP A 364 -11.22 41.05 60.85
CA ASP A 364 -10.00 40.25 60.90
C ASP A 364 -10.03 39.10 59.89
N LYS A 365 -11.20 38.47 59.70
CA LYS A 365 -11.39 37.46 58.66
C LYS A 365 -11.20 38.05 57.25
N GLU A 366 -11.84 39.19 56.96
CA GLU A 366 -11.68 39.88 55.67
C GLU A 366 -10.22 40.30 55.41
N ARG A 367 -9.50 40.73 56.46
CA ARG A 367 -8.05 41.02 56.37
C ARG A 367 -7.25 39.77 56.04
N ALA A 368 -7.50 38.65 56.73
CA ALA A 368 -6.82 37.39 56.47
C ALA A 368 -7.09 36.85 55.06
N ASP A 369 -8.34 36.94 54.59
CA ASP A 369 -8.73 36.56 53.23
C ASP A 369 -8.04 37.49 52.20
N GLY A 370 -7.97 38.79 52.48
CA GLY A 370 -7.23 39.77 51.67
C GLY A 370 -5.72 39.48 51.58
N ASP A 371 -5.09 39.11 52.70
CA ASP A 371 -3.69 38.71 52.74
C ASP A 371 -3.44 37.42 51.95
N HIS A 372 -4.35 36.43 52.07
CA HIS A 372 -4.28 35.19 51.31
C HIS A 372 -4.36 35.43 49.79
N LEU A 373 -5.32 36.26 49.35
CA LEU A 373 -5.47 36.63 47.95
C LEU A 373 -4.27 37.43 47.43
N SER A 374 -3.73 38.34 48.25
CA SER A 374 -2.53 39.12 47.91
C SER A 374 -1.30 38.22 47.71
N GLU A 375 -1.16 37.20 48.55
CA GLU A 375 -0.07 36.22 48.43
C GLU A 375 -0.25 35.30 47.21
N LEU A 376 -1.47 34.87 46.89
CA LEU A 376 -1.76 34.15 45.64
C LEU A 376 -1.43 35.00 44.41
N LEU A 377 -1.84 36.28 44.41
CA LEU A 377 -1.50 37.22 43.34
C LEU A 377 0.01 37.39 43.20
N ARG A 378 0.75 37.48 44.32
CA ARG A 378 2.22 37.55 44.30
C ARG A 378 2.83 36.31 43.66
N ARG A 379 2.34 35.10 44.00
CA ARG A 379 2.81 33.84 43.39
C ARG A 379 2.56 33.81 41.89
N GLU A 380 1.37 34.17 41.43
CA GLU A 380 1.06 34.22 40.00
C GLU A 380 1.92 35.27 39.27
N LYS A 381 2.14 36.46 39.85
CA LYS A 381 3.08 37.45 39.29
C LYS A 381 4.50 36.90 39.16
N THR A 382 5.01 36.18 40.16
CA THR A 382 6.34 35.56 40.06
C THR A 382 6.40 34.46 38.99
N LYS A 383 5.29 33.74 38.76
CA LYS A 383 5.18 32.73 37.71
C LYS A 383 5.18 33.37 36.32
N ILE A 384 4.46 34.48 36.15
CA ILE A 384 4.46 35.28 34.92
C ILE A 384 5.89 35.75 34.60
N ILE A 385 6.58 36.37 35.54
CA ILE A 385 7.98 36.83 35.34
C ILE A 385 8.89 35.68 34.90
N LYS A 386 8.76 34.50 35.49
CA LYS A 386 9.53 33.30 35.09
C LYS A 386 9.21 32.86 33.67
N LEU A 387 7.95 32.93 33.26
CA LEU A 387 7.52 32.57 31.90
C LEU A 387 7.98 33.62 30.89
N GLU A 388 7.88 34.91 31.20
CA GLU A 388 8.39 36.00 30.38
C GLU A 388 9.90 35.89 30.17
N HIS A 389 10.66 35.59 31.22
CA HIS A 389 12.11 35.35 31.10
C HIS A 389 12.42 34.14 30.20
N LYS A 390 11.66 33.04 30.32
CA LYS A 390 11.82 31.89 29.42
C LYS A 390 11.50 32.25 27.97
N LEU A 391 10.47 33.06 27.76
CA LEU A 391 10.05 33.53 26.44
C LEU A 391 11.14 34.42 25.83
N GLN A 392 11.66 35.41 26.57
CA GLN A 392 12.77 36.25 26.13
C GLN A 392 14.04 35.44 25.82
N LYS A 393 14.34 34.40 26.61
CA LYS A 393 15.46 33.50 26.35
C LYS A 393 15.28 32.76 25.02
N ILE A 394 14.09 32.22 24.76
CA ILE A 394 13.76 31.55 23.50
C ILE A 394 13.84 32.53 22.32
N GLU A 395 13.32 33.75 22.47
CA GLU A 395 13.40 34.80 21.45
C GLU A 395 14.86 35.19 21.17
N ALA A 396 15.69 35.36 22.19
CA ALA A 396 17.10 35.65 22.04
C ALA A 396 17.86 34.50 21.34
N GLU A 397 17.54 33.23 21.67
CA GLU A 397 18.09 32.05 20.99
C GLU A 397 17.65 31.95 19.53
N MET A 398 16.46 32.43 19.18
CA MET A 398 16.00 32.54 17.79
C MET A 398 16.70 33.64 17.01
N VAL A 399 17.00 34.78 17.66
CA VAL A 399 17.68 35.93 17.03
C VAL A 399 19.20 35.71 16.92
N ALA A 400 19.80 34.94 17.83
CA ALA A 400 21.24 34.65 17.86
C ALA A 400 21.69 33.56 16.86
N ARG A 401 20.78 32.89 16.15
CA ARG A 401 21.15 31.96 15.06
C ARG A 401 21.67 32.77 13.87
N PRO A 402 22.95 32.61 13.46
CA PRO A 402 23.48 33.33 12.30
C PRO A 402 22.71 32.88 11.06
N ARG A 403 22.15 33.84 10.33
CA ARG A 403 21.70 33.63 8.95
C ARG A 403 22.90 33.15 8.13
N VAL A 404 23.04 31.84 7.98
CA VAL A 404 23.96 31.28 6.99
C VAL A 404 23.34 31.55 5.62
N ASN A 405 24.07 32.35 4.84
CA ASN A 405 23.77 32.74 3.48
C ASN A 405 23.44 31.53 2.60
N SER A 406 22.26 31.53 1.99
CA SER A 406 22.07 30.97 0.65
C SER A 406 21.03 31.83 -0.05
N GLY A 407 21.52 32.71 -0.92
CA GLY A 407 20.73 33.74 -1.57
C GLY A 407 19.77 33.16 -2.59
N TYR A 408 18.54 33.67 -2.60
CA TYR A 408 17.93 34.23 -3.80
C TYR A 408 16.83 35.21 -3.36
N ARG A 409 17.03 36.46 -3.73
CA ARG A 409 16.09 37.56 -3.54
C ARG A 409 15.05 37.44 -4.66
N SER A 410 13.76 37.40 -4.34
CA SER A 410 12.71 37.79 -5.29
C SER A 410 11.54 38.39 -4.53
N ARG A 411 11.38 39.70 -4.70
CA ARG A 411 10.14 40.44 -4.46
C ARG A 411 9.15 40.07 -5.56
N SER A 412 7.94 39.66 -5.22
CA SER A 412 6.70 40.06 -5.92
C SER A 412 5.49 39.33 -5.32
N SER A 413 4.39 40.06 -5.26
CA SER A 413 3.09 39.71 -4.68
C SER A 413 2.29 38.68 -5.47
N LYS A 414 1.25 38.15 -4.80
CA LYS A 414 0.03 37.46 -5.32
C LYS A 414 0.19 36.05 -5.90
N SER A 415 -0.32 35.05 -5.17
CA SER A 415 -1.33 34.07 -5.61
C SER A 415 -1.44 32.93 -4.60
N LEU A 416 -2.66 32.41 -4.41
CA LEU A 416 -2.92 31.12 -3.77
C LEU A 416 -1.98 30.04 -4.32
N THR A 417 -1.45 29.19 -3.45
CA THR A 417 -1.50 27.70 -3.52
C THR A 417 -0.57 27.09 -2.48
N SER A 418 -1.14 26.15 -1.71
CA SER A 418 -0.51 25.02 -1.02
C SER A 418 1.01 24.88 -1.15
N SER A 419 1.76 25.31 -0.13
CA SER A 419 3.16 24.90 0.08
C SER A 419 3.29 24.12 1.38
N LYS A 420 3.46 22.82 1.22
CA LYS A 420 3.91 21.84 2.19
C LYS A 420 5.20 22.34 2.85
N SER A 421 5.10 22.79 4.10
CA SER A 421 6.27 23.06 4.95
C SER A 421 6.97 21.72 5.18
N GLU A 422 8.13 21.55 4.55
CA GLU A 422 9.10 20.53 4.99
C GLU A 422 9.68 21.03 6.31
N TRP A 423 9.35 20.32 7.39
CA TRP A 423 9.87 20.59 8.72
C TRP A 423 11.36 20.26 8.68
N SER A 424 12.18 21.18 9.21
CA SER A 424 13.62 20.93 9.36
C SER A 424 13.84 19.74 10.30
N ASP A 425 14.91 18.96 10.10
CA ASP A 425 15.24 17.79 10.93
C ASP A 425 15.33 18.17 12.43
N ASP A 426 15.79 19.39 12.73
CA ASP A 426 15.81 19.97 14.07
C ASP A 426 14.40 20.19 14.65
N GLN A 427 13.43 20.58 13.83
CA GLN A 427 12.04 20.77 14.27
C GLN A 427 11.36 19.43 14.56
N PHE A 428 11.69 18.39 13.79
CA PHE A 428 11.23 17.04 14.08
C PHE A 428 11.84 16.49 15.36
N ARG A 429 13.14 16.69 15.59
CA ARG A 429 13.81 16.27 16.83
C ARG A 429 13.22 16.97 18.05
N ASN A 430 13.07 18.28 18.01
CA ASN A 430 12.49 19.04 19.11
C ASN A 430 11.02 18.64 19.37
N LYS A 431 10.25 18.34 18.30
CA LYS A 431 8.88 17.86 18.47
C LYS A 431 8.82 16.46 19.05
N LEU A 432 9.76 15.59 18.69
CA LEU A 432 9.87 14.25 19.25
C LEU A 432 10.22 14.30 20.74
N GLU A 433 11.21 15.12 21.12
CA GLU A 433 11.62 15.32 22.51
C GLU A 433 10.47 15.86 23.36
N LEU A 434 9.74 16.87 22.87
CA LEU A 434 8.56 17.40 23.56
C LEU A 434 7.46 16.33 23.74
N LEU A 435 7.22 15.51 22.71
CA LEU A 435 6.23 14.43 22.79
C LEU A 435 6.67 13.33 23.76
N GLU A 436 7.98 13.06 23.88
CA GLU A 436 8.54 12.12 24.85
C GLU A 436 8.38 12.65 26.28
N GLU A 437 8.65 13.94 26.51
CA GLU A 437 8.42 14.59 27.81
C GLU A 437 6.93 14.58 28.19
N GLU A 438 6.03 14.90 27.26
CA GLU A 438 4.58 14.82 27.48
C GLU A 438 4.15 13.38 27.82
N ASN A 439 4.70 12.38 27.11
CA ASN A 439 4.40 10.98 27.38
C ASN A 439 4.87 10.55 28.78
N LEU A 440 6.06 11.01 29.18
CA LEU A 440 6.61 10.74 30.50
C LEU A 440 5.78 11.40 31.61
N ALA A 441 5.37 12.65 31.42
CA ALA A 441 4.52 13.39 32.36
C ALA A 441 3.14 12.73 32.51
N VAL A 442 2.53 12.29 31.40
CA VAL A 442 1.24 11.57 31.42
C VAL A 442 1.38 10.23 32.14
N LYS A 443 2.46 9.46 31.87
CA LYS A 443 2.74 8.21 32.59
C LYS A 443 2.91 8.43 34.09
N ALA A 444 3.66 9.46 34.49
CA ALA A 444 3.85 9.81 35.89
C ALA A 444 2.50 10.16 36.57
N ARG A 445 1.68 10.99 35.92
CA ARG A 445 0.35 11.36 36.43
C ARG A 445 -0.61 10.17 36.51
N LEU A 446 -0.53 9.24 35.55
CA LEU A 446 -1.33 8.01 35.60
C LEU A 446 -0.91 7.15 36.80
N ALA A 447 0.40 7.03 37.05
CA ALA A 447 0.92 6.28 38.20
C ALA A 447 0.46 6.90 39.53
N THR A 448 0.51 8.22 39.68
CA THR A 448 0.03 8.89 40.91
C THR A 448 -1.48 8.72 41.10
N LEU A 449 -2.27 8.87 40.04
CA LEU A 449 -3.73 8.63 40.11
C LEU A 449 -4.07 7.18 40.46
N GLN A 450 -3.32 6.21 39.91
CA GLN A 450 -3.49 4.81 40.27
C GLN A 450 -3.17 4.58 41.75
N GLN A 451 -2.08 5.17 42.25
CA GLN A 451 -1.72 5.11 43.66
C GLN A 451 -2.82 5.72 44.55
N GLU A 452 -3.26 6.95 44.28
CA GLU A 452 -4.33 7.62 45.03
C GLU A 452 -5.61 6.78 45.04
N LYS A 453 -6.01 6.21 43.90
CA LYS A 453 -7.17 5.33 43.82
C LYS A 453 -7.01 4.07 44.66
N THR A 454 -5.80 3.48 44.71
CA THR A 454 -5.54 2.32 45.58
C THR A 454 -5.58 2.70 47.05
N GLU A 455 -5.09 3.89 47.42
CA GLU A 455 -5.16 4.42 48.78
C GLU A 455 -6.61 4.68 49.22
N ASP A 456 -7.42 5.28 48.35
CA ASP A 456 -8.85 5.51 48.61
C ASP A 456 -9.60 4.18 48.78
N LEU A 457 -9.38 3.20 47.90
CA LEU A 457 -9.96 1.87 48.05
C LEU A 457 -9.54 1.21 49.37
N SER A 458 -8.30 1.42 49.82
CA SER A 458 -7.83 0.95 51.12
C SER A 458 -8.57 1.63 52.27
N ARG A 459 -8.74 2.96 52.21
CA ARG A 459 -9.52 3.73 53.20
C ARG A 459 -10.98 3.30 53.25
N TYR A 460 -11.62 3.09 52.10
CA TYR A 460 -13.00 2.59 52.05
C TYR A 460 -13.13 1.19 52.65
N LYS A 461 -12.19 0.28 52.36
CA LYS A 461 -12.15 -1.05 52.98
C LYS A 461 -12.02 -0.94 54.50
N GLN A 462 -11.13 -0.07 54.99
CA GLN A 462 -10.94 0.16 56.41
C GLN A 462 -12.19 0.74 57.07
N LEU A 463 -12.85 1.70 56.42
CA LEU A 463 -14.10 2.29 56.92
C LEU A 463 -15.19 1.22 57.02
N LEU A 464 -15.36 0.42 55.97
CA LEU A 464 -16.33 -0.67 55.94
C LEU A 464 -16.08 -1.68 57.07
N GLU A 465 -14.82 -2.03 57.29
CA GLU A 465 -14.43 -2.96 58.35
C GLU A 465 -14.63 -2.36 59.75
N ASN A 466 -14.35 -1.07 59.93
CA ASN A 466 -14.68 -0.34 61.16
C ASN A 466 -16.19 -0.34 61.41
N THR A 467 -17.02 -0.07 60.40
CA THR A 467 -18.48 -0.12 60.53
C THR A 467 -18.97 -1.52 60.89
N ARG A 468 -18.43 -2.57 60.26
CA ARG A 468 -18.73 -3.96 60.64
C ARG A 468 -18.35 -4.24 62.09
N ARG A 469 -17.18 -3.79 62.54
CA ARG A 469 -16.73 -3.95 63.93
C ARG A 469 -17.67 -3.27 64.91
N ILE A 470 -18.01 -2.00 64.69
CA ILE A 470 -18.94 -1.24 65.54
C ILE A 470 -20.30 -1.95 65.61
N PHE A 471 -20.78 -2.48 64.49
CA PHE A 471 -22.03 -3.23 64.44
C PHE A 471 -21.95 -4.53 65.25
N HIS A 472 -20.87 -5.30 65.09
CA HIS A 472 -20.62 -6.52 65.87
C HIS A 472 -20.49 -6.23 67.38
N ASP A 473 -19.79 -5.17 67.76
CA ASP A 473 -19.62 -4.75 69.16
C ASP A 473 -20.95 -4.31 69.76
N SER A 474 -21.79 -3.61 68.99
CA SER A 474 -23.15 -3.23 69.40
C SER A 474 -24.05 -4.45 69.61
N LEU A 475 -23.93 -5.48 68.77
CA LEU A 475 -24.65 -6.74 68.95
C LEU A 475 -24.14 -7.51 70.18
N ARG A 476 -22.83 -7.56 70.40
CA ARG A 476 -22.23 -8.19 71.58
C ARG A 476 -22.61 -7.46 72.88
N GLY A 477 -22.67 -6.13 72.87
CA GLY A 477 -23.13 -5.31 74.00
C GLY A 477 -24.61 -5.53 74.35
N LYS A 478 -25.47 -5.76 73.34
CA LYS A 478 -26.87 -6.14 73.54
C LYS A 478 -27.03 -7.56 74.10
N ILE A 479 -26.16 -8.49 73.73
CA ILE A 479 -26.15 -9.86 74.28
C ILE A 479 -25.62 -9.86 75.72
N SER A 480 -24.60 -9.05 76.03
CA SER A 480 -24.04 -8.95 77.39
C SER A 480 -25.00 -8.28 78.38
N THR A 481 -25.83 -7.33 77.94
CA THR A 481 -26.88 -6.70 78.77
C THR A 481 -28.08 -7.63 78.97
N ALA A 482 -28.38 -8.51 78.02
CA ALA A 482 -29.42 -9.53 78.18
C ALA A 482 -29.02 -10.66 79.16
N HIS A 483 -27.72 -10.95 79.33
CA HIS A 483 -27.26 -11.98 80.27
C HIS A 483 -26.99 -11.49 81.71
N SER A 484 -26.93 -10.17 81.97
CA SER A 484 -26.78 -9.64 83.34
C SER A 484 -28.10 -9.42 84.10
N THR A 485 -29.25 -9.67 83.47
CA THR A 485 -30.58 -9.56 84.13
C THR A 485 -31.16 -10.92 84.53
N LEU A 486 -30.31 -11.95 84.64
CA LEU A 486 -30.73 -13.32 84.94
C LEU A 486 -29.75 -14.01 85.91
N THR A 487 -29.65 -13.45 87.12
CA THR A 487 -29.23 -14.19 88.31
C THR A 487 -30.12 -13.76 89.47
N ILE A 488 -30.99 -14.70 89.88
CA ILE A 488 -31.70 -14.74 91.17
C ILE A 488 -30.71 -15.22 92.23
#